data_AF-A0A9D5UXW9-F1
#
_entry.id   AF-A0A9D5UXW9-F1
#
_cell.length_a   1.000
_cell.length_b   1.000
_cell.length_c   1.000
_cell.angle_alpha   90.00
_cell.angle_beta   90.00
_cell.angle_gamma   90.00
#
_symmetry.space_group_name_H-M   'P 1'
#
loop_
_entity.id
_entity.type
_entity.pdbx_description
1 polymer ?
#
loop_
_entity_poly.entity_id
_entity_poly.type
_entity_poly.pdbx_seq_one_letter_code
_entity_poly.pdbx_strand_id
1 'polypeptide(L)'
;MDQRSFDQLKELGSGRIAPDGVASLYHQAFKQFGSQSLWSRKPSERPTIAQALIISDCLRHEGNLASRAFAVQMEDACRAAL
;
A
#
# COMPACT_ATOMS: atom_id res chain seq x y z
N MET A 1 -10.74 3.90 -18.62
CA MET A 1 -9.59 3.99 -17.70
C MET A 1 -10.12 4.49 -16.38
N ASP A 2 -9.86 3.75 -15.32
CA ASP A 2 -10.46 4.01 -14.02
C ASP A 2 -9.74 5.19 -13.34
N GLN A 3 -10.34 6.38 -13.40
CA GLN A 3 -9.69 7.68 -13.13
C GLN A 3 -9.78 8.12 -11.67
N ARG A 4 -10.04 7.18 -10.75
CA ARG A 4 -10.12 7.43 -9.31
C ARG A 4 -8.80 7.99 -8.79
N SER A 5 -8.84 9.17 -8.16
CA SER A 5 -7.66 9.79 -7.55
C SER A 5 -7.20 8.98 -6.33
N PHE A 6 -5.93 9.12 -5.93
CA PHE A 6 -5.37 8.41 -4.77
C PHE A 6 -6.18 8.65 -3.48
N ASP A 7 -6.60 9.89 -3.23
CA ASP A 7 -7.44 10.25 -2.09
C ASP A 7 -8.81 9.54 -2.13
N GLN A 8 -9.43 9.45 -3.31
CA GLN A 8 -10.68 8.70 -3.47
C GLN A 8 -10.50 7.21 -3.20
N LEU A 9 -9.39 6.61 -3.64
CA LEU A 9 -9.10 5.20 -3.34
C LEU A 9 -8.93 4.98 -1.83
N LYS A 10 -8.28 5.92 -1.13
CA LYS A 10 -8.15 5.85 0.33
C LYS A 10 -9.49 5.96 1.04
N GLU A 11 -10.37 6.86 0.59
CA GLU A 11 -11.71 7.00 1.15
C GLU A 11 -12.55 5.74 0.93
N LEU A 12 -12.58 5.21 -0.30
CA LEU A 12 -13.30 3.98 -0.65
C LEU A 12 -12.73 2.73 0.05
N GLY A 13 -11.42 2.71 0.26
CA GLY A 13 -10.71 1.64 0.96
C GLY A 13 -10.73 1.75 2.48
N SER A 14 -11.27 2.84 3.03
CA SER A 14 -11.38 3.03 4.48
C SER A 14 -12.37 2.03 5.06
N GLY A 15 -11.94 1.24 6.04
CA GLY A 15 -12.75 0.19 6.66
C GLY A 15 -12.94 -1.09 5.83
N ARG A 16 -12.46 -1.15 4.58
CA ARG A 16 -12.48 -2.37 3.76
C ARG A 16 -11.20 -3.18 3.99
N ILE A 17 -11.35 -4.42 4.42
CA ILE A 17 -10.22 -5.36 4.54
C ILE A 17 -9.63 -5.60 3.15
N ALA A 18 -8.31 -5.52 3.05
CA ALA A 18 -7.60 -5.77 1.82
C ALA A 18 -7.74 -7.26 1.41
N PRO A 19 -7.95 -7.55 0.12
CA PRO A 19 -7.90 -8.92 -0.37
C PRO A 19 -6.48 -9.50 -0.23
N ASP A 20 -6.36 -10.84 -0.23
CA ASP A 20 -5.10 -11.54 0.06
C ASP A 20 -3.92 -11.07 -0.80
N GLY A 21 -4.16 -10.71 -2.07
CA GLY A 21 -3.12 -10.16 -2.94
C GLY A 21 -2.55 -8.82 -2.44
N VAL A 22 -3.43 -7.89 -2.05
CA VAL A 22 -3.03 -6.59 -1.49
C VAL A 22 -2.42 -6.76 -0.10
N ALA A 23 -2.97 -7.65 0.73
CA ALA A 23 -2.41 -7.96 2.04
C ALA A 23 -1.00 -8.56 1.94
N SER A 24 -0.77 -9.44 0.95
CA SER A 24 0.55 -10.01 0.68
C SER A 24 1.56 -8.95 0.26
N LEU A 25 1.18 -8.04 -0.64
CA LEU A 25 2.01 -6.90 -1.03
C LEU A 25 2.32 -5.99 0.17
N TYR A 26 1.33 -5.74 1.04
CA TYR A 26 1.52 -4.96 2.26
C TYR A 26 2.57 -5.58 3.16
N HIS A 27 2.45 -6.87 3.48
CA HIS A 27 3.44 -7.56 4.30
C HIS A 27 4.83 -7.62 3.65
N GLN A 28 4.88 -7.80 2.33
CA GLN A 28 6.13 -7.77 1.57
C GLN A 28 6.81 -6.40 1.63
N ALA A 29 6.05 -5.30 1.62
CA ALA A 29 6.58 -3.96 1.78
C ALA A 29 7.33 -3.81 3.11
N PHE A 30 6.75 -4.29 4.22
CA PHE A 30 7.40 -4.27 5.53
C PHE A 30 8.67 -5.12 5.56
N LYS A 31 8.66 -6.28 4.89
CA LYS A 31 9.83 -7.16 4.84
C LYS A 31 10.98 -6.57 4.01
N GLN A 32 10.68 -5.90 2.90
CA GLN A 32 11.71 -5.38 1.98
C GLN A 32 12.16 -3.96 2.32
N PHE A 33 11.24 -3.10 2.77
CA PHE A 33 11.48 -1.67 2.94
C PHE A 33 11.23 -1.18 4.37
N GLY A 34 10.67 -2.00 5.26
CA GLY A 34 10.37 -1.59 6.63
C GLY A 34 11.60 -1.16 7.45
N SER A 35 12.78 -1.69 7.13
CA SER A 35 14.05 -1.23 7.72
C SER A 35 14.56 0.09 7.14
N GLN A 36 14.11 0.48 5.94
CA GLN A 36 14.52 1.69 5.23
C GLN A 36 13.63 2.88 5.57
N SER A 37 12.32 2.66 5.74
CA SER A 37 11.34 3.74 5.95
C SER A 37 11.04 4.06 7.42
N LEU A 38 11.90 3.65 8.36
CA LEU A 38 11.76 3.96 9.80
C LEU A 38 10.34 3.67 10.36
N TRP A 39 9.66 2.65 9.84
CA TRP A 39 8.31 2.31 10.28
C TRP A 39 8.36 1.74 11.71
N SER A 40 8.19 2.61 12.70
CA SER A 40 8.18 2.23 14.13
C SER A 40 7.00 1.33 14.53
N ARG A 41 6.12 0.99 13.58
CA ARG A 41 4.86 0.29 13.86
C ARG A 41 4.86 -1.11 13.25
N LYS A 42 4.41 -2.09 14.04
CA LYS A 42 4.24 -3.48 13.59
C LYS A 42 3.18 -3.56 12.47
N PRO A 43 3.41 -4.33 11.39
CA PRO A 43 2.41 -4.53 10.34
C PRO A 43 1.15 -5.16 10.91
N SER A 44 -0.01 -4.71 10.43
CA SER A 44 -1.30 -5.30 10.79
C SER A 44 -1.51 -6.62 10.06
N GLU A 45 -1.96 -7.68 10.75
CA GLU A 45 -2.17 -9.00 10.14
C GLU A 45 -3.20 -8.97 9.00
N ARG A 46 -4.28 -8.20 9.18
CA ARG A 46 -5.33 -7.97 8.19
C ARG A 46 -5.40 -6.47 7.86
N PRO A 47 -4.55 -5.98 6.95
CA PRO A 47 -4.55 -4.56 6.60
C PRO A 47 -5.85 -4.19 5.86
N THR A 48 -6.24 -2.93 5.96
CA THR A 48 -7.26 -2.36 5.07
C THR A 48 -6.65 -1.89 3.75
N ILE A 49 -7.46 -1.72 2.72
CA ILE A 49 -7.01 -1.15 1.44
C ILE A 49 -6.42 0.26 1.66
N ALA A 50 -7.04 1.07 2.53
CA ALA A 50 -6.50 2.37 2.90
C ALA A 50 -5.12 2.29 3.57
N GLN A 51 -4.89 1.30 4.44
CA GLN A 51 -3.57 1.08 5.05
C GLN A 51 -2.53 0.68 4.02
N ALA A 52 -2.88 -0.16 3.04
CA ALA A 52 -1.99 -0.50 1.93
C ALA A 52 -1.63 0.73 1.10
N LEU A 53 -2.61 1.57 0.75
CA LEU A 53 -2.37 2.82 0.02
C LEU A 53 -1.45 3.78 0.79
N ILE A 54 -1.62 3.92 2.12
CA ILE A 54 -0.71 4.72 2.96
C ILE A 54 0.74 4.22 2.83
N ILE A 55 0.93 2.90 2.84
CA ILE A 55 2.27 2.31 2.67
C ILE A 55 2.82 2.59 1.26
N SER A 56 2.00 2.48 0.21
CA SER A 56 2.41 2.88 -1.15
C SER A 56 2.92 4.32 -1.20
N ASP A 57 2.25 5.24 -0.51
CA ASP A 57 2.65 6.65 -0.46
C ASP A 57 3.98 6.86 0.28
N CYS A 58 4.17 6.22 1.44
CA CYS A 58 5.45 6.21 2.14
C CYS A 58 6.59 5.70 1.25
N LEU A 59 6.37 4.59 0.54
CA LEU A 59 7.37 4.03 -0.38
C LEU A 59 7.71 4.98 -1.54
N ARG A 60 6.74 5.75 -2.05
CA ARG A 60 6.98 6.75 -3.10
C ARG A 60 7.90 7.89 -2.63
N HIS A 61 7.67 8.37 -1.41
CA HIS A 61 8.35 9.53 -0.85
C HIS A 61 9.69 9.19 -0.20
N GLU A 62 9.79 8.07 0.51
CA GLU A 62 10.93 7.76 1.39
C GLU A 62 11.91 6.75 0.80
N GLY A 63 11.55 6.04 -0.27
CA GLY A 63 12.37 4.95 -0.79
C GLY A 63 13.12 5.24 -2.10
N ASN A 64 13.79 4.20 -2.62
CA ASN A 64 14.56 4.22 -3.86
C ASN A 64 13.71 3.88 -5.12
N LEU A 65 14.34 3.82 -6.29
CA LEU A 65 13.67 3.44 -7.55
C LEU A 65 12.86 2.13 -7.46
N ALA A 66 13.37 1.11 -6.75
CA ALA A 66 12.66 -0.16 -6.58
C ALA A 66 11.41 -0.01 -5.69
N SER A 67 11.48 0.78 -4.62
CA SER A 67 10.32 1.08 -3.78
C SER A 67 9.24 1.88 -4.52
N ARG A 68 9.62 2.79 -5.43
CA ARG A 68 8.67 3.53 -6.27
C ARG A 68 7.96 2.62 -7.25
N ALA A 69 8.68 1.69 -7.88
CA ALA A 69 8.07 0.67 -8.73
C ALA A 69 7.11 -0.23 -7.94
N PHE A 70 7.50 -0.63 -6.72
CA PHE A 70 6.66 -1.41 -5.83
C PHE A 70 5.39 -0.66 -5.39
N ALA A 71 5.51 0.64 -5.09
CA ALA A 71 4.38 1.48 -4.74
C ALA A 71 3.34 1.58 -5.87
N VAL A 72 3.79 1.67 -7.13
CA VAL A 72 2.89 1.67 -8.29
C VAL A 72 2.14 0.34 -8.39
N GLN A 73 2.82 -0.80 -8.21
CA GLN A 73 2.18 -2.12 -8.21
C GLN A 73 1.14 -2.25 -7.08
N MET A 74 1.45 -1.77 -5.88
CA MET A 74 0.52 -1.82 -4.75
C MET A 74 -0.70 -0.91 -4.97
N GLU A 75 -0.52 0.29 -5.53
CA GLU A 75 -1.62 1.20 -5.88
C GLU A 75 -2.55 0.59 -6.94
N ASP A 76 -1.99 -0.05 -7.98
CA ASP A 76 -2.77 -0.74 -9.01
C ASP A 76 -3.59 -1.92 -8.44
N ALA A 77 -2.96 -2.72 -7.58
CA ALA A 77 -3.66 -3.81 -6.88
C ALA A 77 -4.79 -3.30 -5.97
N CYS A 78 -4.58 -2.18 -5.27
CA CYS A 78 -5.62 -1.54 -4.47
C CYS A 78 -6.77 -1.01 -5.35
N ARG A 79 -6.46 -0.46 -6.52
CA ARG A 79 -7.44 0.04 -7.48
C ARG A 79 -8.29 -1.10 -8.06
N ALA A 80 -7.66 -2.22 -8.41
CA ALA A 80 -8.36 -3.41 -8.91
C ALA A 80 -9.26 -4.07 -7.85
N ALA A 81 -8.95 -3.88 -6.56
CA ALA A 81 -9.71 -4.40 -5.44
C ALA A 81 -10.92 -3.54 -5.03
N LEU A 82 -11.05 -2.32 -5.56
CA LEU A 82 -12.10 -1.35 -5.21
C LEU A 82 -13.15 -1.22 -6.31
#